data_AF-A0A370DBH9-F1
#
_entry.id   AF-A0A370DBH9-F1
#
_cell.length_a   1.000
_cell.length_b   1.000
_cell.length_c   1.000
_cell.angle_alpha   90.00
_cell.angle_beta   90.00
_cell.angle_gamma   90.00
#
_symmetry.space_group_name_H-M   'P 1'
#
loop_
_entity.id
_entity.type
_entity.pdbx_description
1 polymer ?
#
loop_
_entity_poly.entity_id
_entity_poly.type
_entity_poly.pdbx_seq_one_letter_code
_entity_poly.pdbx_strand_id
1 'polypeptide(L)'
;MKQFLSNMRISHKILIGFAVVLVVLVASSGLTLFSLQKVRHAVFDVVEERQPTALLSAELATQLHDAYGVLGFYLLSKEQTHLKSFEQKMSAVTATLQNLGALPSISGDPDARMLVESIAVELENSISVQKELLASAADNEKNFPGIAHANQYVNPLNRSLLQLATQMIESELEEAEGAEDSSRLALLSAVNELRYSWSTVMGSIRGYLAFRNQAQLENLALYMERAREQIDKVSAYGEALTFEEEEALEQFTTGYAAFDQAQKKMVEIHGSDRWRTDVWLIKSQISPIYSKRQRIRTLAAIVTLCLLHVPWQQSFNLFQRIGRRDVLQYMM
;
A
#
# COMPACT_ATOMS: atom_id res chain seq x y z
N MET A 1 -26.53 5.80 -80.86
CA MET A 1 -27.01 7.00 -80.11
C MET A 1 -27.25 8.24 -80.98
N LYS A 2 -26.36 8.61 -81.93
CA LYS A 2 -26.54 9.84 -82.75
C LYS A 2 -27.79 9.86 -83.64
N GLN A 3 -28.22 8.73 -84.21
CA GLN A 3 -29.42 8.66 -85.07
C GLN A 3 -30.75 8.64 -84.29
N PHE A 4 -30.76 8.18 -83.03
CA PHE A 4 -31.97 8.15 -82.20
C PHE A 4 -32.33 9.54 -81.67
N LEU A 5 -31.32 10.39 -81.45
CA LEU A 5 -31.48 11.77 -80.99
C LEU A 5 -31.78 12.77 -82.13
N SER A 6 -31.59 12.40 -83.40
CA SER A 6 -31.77 13.35 -84.52
C SER A 6 -33.23 13.52 -84.97
N ASN A 7 -34.09 12.53 -84.75
CA ASN A 7 -35.50 12.54 -85.20
C ASN A 7 -36.52 12.97 -84.13
N MET A 8 -36.08 13.37 -82.94
CA MET A 8 -36.96 13.80 -81.86
C MET A 8 -37.31 15.28 -81.96
N ARG A 9 -38.60 15.62 -81.86
CA ARG A 9 -39.09 17.00 -81.73
C ARG A 9 -38.37 17.70 -80.57
N ILE A 10 -38.04 18.98 -80.74
CA ILE A 10 -37.30 19.80 -79.77
C ILE A 10 -37.91 19.71 -78.36
N SER A 11 -39.24 19.62 -78.26
CA SER A 11 -39.96 19.45 -76.99
C SER A 11 -39.53 18.23 -76.18
N HIS A 12 -39.25 17.08 -76.82
CA HIS A 12 -38.86 15.87 -76.11
C HIS A 12 -37.39 15.90 -75.67
N LYS A 13 -36.53 16.64 -76.38
CA LYS A 13 -35.13 16.83 -75.98
C LYS A 13 -35.03 17.66 -74.70
N ILE A 14 -35.87 18.71 -74.59
CA ILE A 14 -35.98 19.53 -73.38
C ILE A 14 -36.56 18.70 -72.22
N LEU A 15 -37.60 17.89 -72.48
CA LEU A 15 -38.21 17.02 -71.47
C LEU A 15 -37.22 15.97 -70.92
N ILE A 16 -36.43 15.33 -71.79
CA ILE A 16 -35.40 14.36 -71.37
C ILE A 16 -34.30 15.05 -70.57
N GLY A 17 -33.84 16.23 -71.00
CA GLY A 17 -32.86 17.01 -70.23
C GLY A 17 -33.36 17.34 -68.83
N PHE A 18 -34.62 17.77 -68.72
CA PHE A 18 -35.24 18.07 -67.43
C PHE A 18 -35.44 16.82 -66.55
N ALA A 19 -35.85 15.69 -67.15
CA ALA A 19 -36.02 14.43 -66.43
C ALA A 19 -34.69 13.89 -65.88
N VAL A 20 -33.59 14.01 -66.65
CA VAL A 20 -32.25 13.61 -66.18
C VAL A 20 -31.81 14.48 -64.99
N VAL A 21 -32.00 15.79 -65.08
CA VAL A 21 -31.70 16.71 -63.96
C VAL A 21 -32.53 16.36 -62.72
N LEU A 22 -33.82 16.05 -62.90
CA LEU A 22 -34.72 15.64 -61.81
C LEU A 22 -34.25 14.33 -61.14
N VAL A 23 -33.86 13.33 -61.92
CA VAL A 23 -33.35 12.04 -61.39
C VAL A 23 -32.05 12.24 -60.62
N VAL A 24 -31.13 13.06 -61.12
CA VAL A 24 -29.88 13.38 -60.41
C VAL A 24 -30.17 14.10 -59.10
N LEU A 25 -31.12 15.05 -59.09
CA LEU A 25 -31.57 15.74 -57.88
C LEU A 25 -32.12 14.76 -56.84
N VAL A 26 -33.07 13.90 -57.24
CA VAL A 26 -33.68 12.89 -56.35
C VAL A 26 -32.63 11.90 -55.82
N ALA A 27 -31.72 11.43 -56.67
CA ALA A 27 -30.64 10.53 -56.27
C ALA A 27 -29.68 11.21 -55.28
N SER A 28 -29.30 12.47 -55.53
CA SER A 28 -28.44 13.23 -54.62
C SER A 28 -29.12 13.49 -53.28
N SER A 29 -30.40 13.88 -53.25
CA SER A 29 -31.15 14.06 -52.02
C SER A 29 -31.33 12.74 -51.26
N GLY A 30 -31.57 11.63 -51.96
CA GLY A 30 -31.62 10.30 -51.37
C GLY A 30 -30.30 9.88 -50.72
N LEU A 31 -29.17 10.07 -51.41
CA LEU A 31 -27.83 9.83 -50.86
C LEU A 31 -27.57 10.68 -49.62
N THR A 32 -27.95 11.96 -49.65
CA THR A 32 -27.80 12.87 -48.51
C THR A 32 -28.66 12.43 -47.32
N LEU A 33 -29.88 11.95 -47.53
CA LEU A 33 -30.75 11.41 -46.48
C LEU A 33 -30.18 10.14 -45.84
N PHE A 34 -29.68 9.21 -46.66
CA PHE A 34 -29.01 8.00 -46.16
C PHE A 34 -27.72 8.33 -45.41
N SER A 35 -26.95 9.31 -45.89
CA SER A 35 -25.75 9.82 -45.20
C SER A 35 -26.11 10.46 -43.86
N LEU A 36 -27.16 11.28 -43.81
CA LEU A 36 -27.65 11.92 -42.58
C LEU A 36 -28.13 10.91 -41.54
N GLN A 37 -28.81 9.82 -41.96
CA GLN A 37 -29.22 8.77 -41.04
C GLN A 37 -28.02 8.02 -40.43
N LYS A 38 -27.00 7.71 -41.24
CA LYS A 38 -25.76 7.08 -40.74
C LYS A 38 -24.99 8.01 -39.81
N VAL A 39 -24.89 9.30 -40.13
CA VAL A 39 -24.26 10.31 -39.27
C VAL A 39 -25.03 10.48 -37.98
N ARG A 40 -26.38 10.48 -38.01
CA ARG A 40 -27.20 10.57 -36.81
C ARG A 40 -26.99 9.38 -35.87
N HIS A 41 -26.89 8.15 -36.39
CA HIS A 41 -26.58 6.97 -35.57
C HIS A 41 -25.14 7.01 -35.02
N ALA A 42 -24.16 7.41 -35.83
CA ALA A 42 -22.78 7.54 -35.37
C ALA A 42 -22.58 8.65 -34.32
N VAL A 43 -23.33 9.75 -34.41
CA VAL A 43 -23.32 10.83 -33.41
C VAL A 43 -24.04 10.40 -32.12
N PHE A 44 -25.16 9.66 -32.21
CA PHE A 44 -25.85 9.08 -31.05
C PHE A 44 -24.95 8.08 -30.28
N ASP A 45 -24.29 7.14 -30.96
CA ASP A 45 -23.37 6.18 -30.32
C ASP A 45 -22.18 6.87 -29.61
N VAL A 46 -21.66 7.95 -30.20
CA VAL A 46 -20.50 8.68 -29.68
C VAL A 46 -20.87 9.56 -28.49
N VAL A 47 -21.98 10.30 -28.59
CA VAL A 47 -22.37 11.32 -27.60
C VAL A 47 -23.18 10.71 -26.44
N GLU A 48 -24.02 9.72 -26.71
CA GLU A 48 -24.99 9.21 -25.72
C GLU A 48 -24.54 7.92 -25.02
N GLU A 49 -23.65 7.14 -25.66
CA GLU A 49 -23.14 5.90 -25.07
C GLU A 49 -21.66 6.00 -24.68
N ARG A 50 -20.78 6.43 -25.60
CA ARG A 50 -19.33 6.37 -25.38
C ARG A 50 -18.80 7.50 -24.50
N GLN A 51 -19.26 8.73 -24.68
CA GLN A 51 -18.79 9.87 -23.89
C GLN A 51 -19.13 9.75 -22.38
N PRO A 52 -20.35 9.38 -21.95
CA PRO A 52 -20.67 9.18 -20.53
C PRO A 52 -19.83 8.07 -19.89
N THR A 53 -19.59 6.98 -20.65
CA THR A 53 -18.76 5.85 -20.19
C THR A 53 -17.32 6.26 -19.93
N ALA A 54 -16.71 7.01 -20.86
CA ALA A 54 -15.35 7.49 -20.70
C ALA A 54 -15.22 8.45 -19.52
N LEU A 55 -16.18 9.36 -19.35
CA LEU A 55 -16.20 10.32 -18.24
C LEU A 55 -16.32 9.63 -16.88
N LEU A 56 -17.31 8.74 -16.72
CA LEU A 56 -17.52 7.99 -15.47
C LEU A 56 -16.35 7.06 -15.15
N SER A 57 -15.71 6.46 -16.16
CA SER A 57 -14.51 5.63 -15.97
C SER A 57 -13.32 6.46 -15.49
N ALA A 58 -13.12 7.66 -16.06
CA ALA A 58 -12.06 8.58 -15.65
C ALA A 58 -12.32 9.16 -14.24
N GLU A 59 -13.58 9.47 -13.93
CA GLU A 59 -14.02 9.90 -12.62
C GLU A 59 -13.78 8.80 -11.57
N LEU A 60 -14.20 7.56 -11.84
CA LEU A 60 -13.95 6.42 -10.95
C LEU A 60 -12.46 6.26 -10.65
N ALA A 61 -11.60 6.32 -11.67
CA ALA A 61 -10.15 6.21 -11.50
C ALA A 61 -9.57 7.35 -10.64
N THR A 62 -10.11 8.55 -10.76
CA THR A 62 -9.71 9.76 -10.00
C THR A 62 -10.20 9.68 -8.56
N GLN A 63 -11.48 9.40 -8.33
CA GLN A 63 -12.06 9.25 -7.00
C GLN A 63 -11.34 8.15 -6.20
N LEU A 64 -11.01 7.02 -6.84
CA LEU A 64 -10.23 5.96 -6.21
C LEU A 64 -8.79 6.42 -5.92
N HIS A 65 -8.20 7.30 -6.72
CA HIS A 65 -6.86 7.85 -6.43
C HIS A 65 -6.90 8.71 -5.19
N ASP A 66 -7.85 9.63 -5.15
CA ASP A 66 -8.01 10.56 -4.05
C ASP A 66 -8.38 9.86 -2.75
N ALA A 67 -9.29 8.87 -2.79
CA ALA A 67 -9.71 8.13 -1.60
C ALA A 67 -8.48 7.57 -0.89
N TYR A 68 -7.65 6.86 -1.63
CA TYR A 68 -6.47 6.26 -1.06
C TYR A 68 -5.32 7.24 -0.78
N GLY A 69 -5.20 8.35 -1.51
CA GLY A 69 -4.29 9.43 -1.16
C GLY A 69 -4.60 9.98 0.24
N VAL A 70 -5.88 10.19 0.52
CA VAL A 70 -6.36 10.62 1.85
C VAL A 70 -6.20 9.51 2.90
N LEU A 71 -6.39 8.24 2.54
CA LEU A 71 -6.06 7.13 3.43
C LEU A 71 -4.58 7.17 3.82
N GLY A 72 -3.68 7.43 2.87
CA GLY A 72 -2.25 7.63 3.14
C GLY A 72 -2.00 8.72 4.18
N PHE A 73 -2.69 9.87 4.07
CA PHE A 73 -2.60 10.92 5.10
C PHE A 73 -3.12 10.47 6.45
N TYR A 74 -4.26 9.77 6.52
CA TYR A 74 -4.76 9.20 7.77
C TYR A 74 -3.74 8.24 8.41
N LEU A 75 -3.11 7.37 7.63
CA LEU A 75 -2.14 6.40 8.16
C LEU A 75 -0.89 7.07 8.73
N LEU A 76 -0.56 8.28 8.26
CA LEU A 76 0.56 9.08 8.74
C LEU A 76 0.19 9.96 9.95
N SER A 77 -0.90 10.73 9.86
CA SER A 77 -1.26 11.73 10.88
C SER A 77 -2.24 11.23 11.93
N LYS A 78 -2.96 10.15 11.65
CA LYS A 78 -4.07 9.61 12.47
C LYS A 78 -5.23 10.57 12.69
N GLU A 79 -5.31 11.65 11.90
CA GLU A 79 -6.37 12.64 12.05
C GLU A 79 -7.72 12.12 11.54
N GLN A 80 -8.75 12.22 12.39
CA GLN A 80 -10.10 11.75 12.08
C GLN A 80 -10.72 12.46 10.86
N THR A 81 -10.26 13.66 10.53
CA THR A 81 -10.64 14.43 9.34
C THR A 81 -10.34 13.63 8.07
N HIS A 82 -9.13 13.07 7.94
CA HIS A 82 -8.75 12.25 6.80
C HIS A 82 -9.53 10.94 6.74
N LEU A 83 -9.79 10.29 7.88
CA LEU A 83 -10.62 9.07 7.91
C LEU A 83 -12.04 9.34 7.39
N LYS A 84 -12.69 10.42 7.86
CA LYS A 84 -14.01 10.83 7.34
C LYS A 84 -13.97 11.13 5.84
N SER A 85 -12.94 11.83 5.37
CA SER A 85 -12.77 12.11 3.94
C SER A 85 -12.53 10.85 3.11
N PHE A 86 -11.82 9.86 3.64
CA PHE A 86 -11.66 8.55 3.00
C PHE A 86 -13.01 7.84 2.85
N GLU A 87 -13.79 7.74 3.93
CA GLU A 87 -15.13 7.11 3.93
C GLU A 87 -16.06 7.78 2.92
N GLN A 88 -16.10 9.11 2.89
CA GLN A 88 -16.89 9.87 1.93
C GLN A 88 -16.46 9.60 0.47
N LYS A 89 -15.15 9.61 0.19
CA LYS A 89 -14.63 9.34 -1.15
C LYS A 89 -14.90 7.89 -1.58
N MET A 90 -14.82 6.92 -0.66
CA MET A 90 -15.18 5.53 -0.96
C MET A 90 -16.67 5.35 -1.25
N SER A 91 -17.55 6.07 -0.56
CA SER A 91 -18.98 6.09 -0.88
C SER A 91 -19.22 6.63 -2.30
N ALA A 92 -18.52 7.70 -2.69
CA ALA A 92 -18.57 8.23 -4.05
C ALA A 92 -18.06 7.24 -5.10
N VAL A 93 -16.95 6.52 -4.82
CA VAL A 93 -16.44 5.44 -5.69
C VAL A 93 -17.51 4.38 -5.94
N THR A 94 -18.18 3.92 -4.88
CA THR A 94 -19.25 2.91 -5.00
C THR A 94 -20.43 3.42 -5.83
N ALA A 95 -20.86 4.67 -5.62
CA ALA A 95 -21.93 5.27 -6.40
C ALA A 95 -21.56 5.42 -7.89
N THR A 96 -20.34 5.90 -8.19
CA THR A 96 -19.85 6.02 -9.57
C THR A 96 -19.77 4.65 -10.26
N LEU A 97 -19.34 3.61 -9.54
CA LEU A 97 -19.28 2.26 -10.08
C LEU A 97 -20.66 1.68 -10.40
N GLN A 98 -21.65 1.92 -9.53
CA GLN A 98 -23.05 1.54 -9.79
C GLN A 98 -23.60 2.27 -11.03
N ASN A 99 -23.36 3.59 -11.13
CA ASN A 99 -23.77 4.38 -12.28
C ASN A 99 -23.10 3.91 -13.58
N LEU A 100 -21.81 3.56 -13.53
CA LEU A 100 -21.07 3.01 -14.67
C LEU A 100 -21.68 1.67 -15.12
N GLY A 101 -21.99 0.77 -14.18
CA GLY A 101 -22.63 -0.52 -14.47
C GLY A 101 -24.03 -0.41 -15.09
N ALA A 102 -24.76 0.67 -14.79
CA ALA A 102 -26.10 0.92 -15.33
C ALA A 102 -26.12 1.49 -16.76
N LEU A 103 -24.96 1.87 -17.33
CA LEU A 103 -24.91 2.44 -18.67
C LEU A 103 -25.26 1.38 -19.75
N PRO A 104 -26.01 1.75 -20.79
CA PRO A 104 -26.31 0.85 -21.92
C PRO A 104 -25.05 0.33 -22.62
N SER A 105 -24.03 1.16 -22.73
CA SER A 105 -22.70 0.82 -23.29
C SER A 105 -21.97 -0.29 -22.53
N ILE A 106 -22.21 -0.42 -21.22
CA ILE A 106 -21.66 -1.49 -20.39
C ILE A 106 -22.58 -2.71 -20.41
N SER A 107 -23.90 -2.49 -20.35
CA SER A 107 -24.89 -3.55 -20.41
C SER A 107 -24.94 -4.24 -21.78
N GLY A 108 -24.60 -3.56 -22.87
CA GLY A 108 -24.58 -4.09 -24.23
C GLY A 108 -23.30 -4.86 -24.61
N ASP A 109 -22.21 -4.68 -23.85
CA ASP A 109 -20.90 -5.29 -24.11
C ASP A 109 -20.52 -6.28 -22.98
N PRO A 110 -20.50 -7.60 -23.26
CA PRO A 110 -20.14 -8.62 -22.27
C PRO A 110 -18.74 -8.41 -21.64
N ASP A 111 -17.76 -7.93 -22.41
CA ASP A 111 -16.40 -7.74 -21.91
C ASP A 111 -16.32 -6.53 -20.97
N ALA A 112 -17.00 -5.44 -21.33
CA ALA A 112 -17.10 -4.25 -20.48
C ALA A 112 -17.84 -4.56 -19.17
N ARG A 113 -18.93 -5.35 -19.25
CA ARG A 113 -19.69 -5.79 -18.07
C ARG A 113 -18.84 -6.63 -17.13
N MET A 114 -18.13 -7.64 -17.65
CA MET A 114 -17.22 -8.46 -16.85
C MET A 114 -16.14 -7.62 -16.18
N LEU A 115 -15.61 -6.59 -16.85
CA LEU A 115 -14.62 -5.72 -16.24
C LEU A 115 -15.20 -4.92 -15.07
N VAL A 116 -16.36 -4.28 -15.25
CA VAL A 116 -17.02 -3.50 -14.19
C VAL A 116 -17.39 -4.38 -12.99
N GLU A 117 -17.93 -5.57 -13.24
CA GLU A 117 -18.23 -6.56 -12.19
C GLU A 117 -16.96 -7.00 -11.45
N SER A 118 -15.86 -7.26 -12.16
CA SER A 118 -14.59 -7.63 -11.52
C SER A 118 -14.05 -6.53 -10.59
N ILE A 119 -14.21 -5.26 -10.98
CA ILE A 119 -13.82 -4.10 -10.16
C ILE A 119 -14.70 -4.02 -8.91
N ALA A 120 -16.02 -4.25 -9.05
CA ALA A 120 -16.94 -4.26 -7.92
C ALA A 120 -16.59 -5.36 -6.91
N VAL A 121 -16.32 -6.57 -7.39
CA VAL A 121 -15.90 -7.70 -6.55
C VAL A 121 -14.56 -7.41 -5.86
N GLU A 122 -13.58 -6.82 -6.57
CA GLU A 122 -12.29 -6.46 -5.99
C GLU A 122 -12.43 -5.39 -4.89
N LEU A 123 -13.27 -4.37 -5.12
CA LEU A 123 -13.55 -3.35 -4.10
C LEU A 123 -14.24 -3.94 -2.89
N GLU A 124 -15.25 -4.78 -3.08
CA GLU A 124 -15.97 -5.46 -1.99
C GLU A 124 -15.02 -6.35 -1.17
N ASN A 125 -14.20 -7.16 -1.85
CA ASN A 125 -13.20 -8.00 -1.20
C ASN A 125 -12.15 -7.19 -0.43
N SER A 126 -11.91 -5.94 -0.82
CA SER A 126 -10.96 -5.07 -0.13
C SER A 126 -11.52 -4.43 1.14
N ILE A 127 -12.84 -4.47 1.38
CA ILE A 127 -13.46 -3.85 2.56
C ILE A 127 -12.96 -4.48 3.86
N SER A 128 -12.82 -5.81 3.91
CA SER A 128 -12.28 -6.50 5.09
C SER A 128 -10.84 -6.07 5.38
N VAL A 129 -10.02 -5.98 4.34
CA VAL A 129 -8.62 -5.52 4.40
C VAL A 129 -8.54 -4.07 4.85
N GLN A 130 -9.41 -3.20 4.33
CA GLN A 130 -9.49 -1.80 4.75
C GLN A 130 -9.86 -1.69 6.23
N LYS A 131 -10.81 -2.49 6.72
CA LYS A 131 -11.17 -2.53 8.15
C LYS A 131 -10.00 -2.99 9.01
N GLU A 132 -9.29 -4.04 8.62
CA GLU A 132 -8.11 -4.52 9.32
C GLU A 132 -6.99 -3.48 9.33
N LEU A 133 -6.77 -2.81 8.20
CA LEU A 133 -5.81 -1.73 8.04
C LEU A 133 -6.12 -0.56 8.97
N LEU A 134 -7.38 -0.10 9.02
CA LEU A 134 -7.82 0.99 9.88
C LEU A 134 -7.73 0.60 11.36
N ALA A 135 -8.12 -0.62 11.72
CA ALA A 135 -8.02 -1.12 13.09
C ALA A 135 -6.56 -1.23 13.55
N SER A 136 -5.67 -1.70 12.68
CA SER A 136 -4.23 -1.76 12.94
C SER A 136 -3.66 -0.35 13.04
N ALA A 137 -4.04 0.56 12.15
CA ALA A 137 -3.54 1.92 12.15
C ALA A 137 -3.95 2.73 13.40
N ALA A 138 -5.10 2.42 14.01
CA ALA A 138 -5.60 3.09 15.20
C ALA A 138 -4.95 2.58 16.51
N ASP A 139 -4.29 1.43 16.48
CA ASP A 139 -3.76 0.74 17.65
C ASP A 139 -2.26 0.46 17.45
N ASN A 140 -1.42 1.20 18.19
CA ASN A 140 0.03 1.11 18.01
C ASN A 140 0.59 -0.29 18.27
N GLU A 141 0.02 -1.05 19.21
CA GLU A 141 0.52 -2.40 19.51
C GLU A 141 0.14 -3.38 18.39
N LYS A 142 -1.04 -3.24 17.81
CA LYS A 142 -1.42 -3.99 16.60
C LYS A 142 -0.60 -3.58 15.38
N ASN A 143 -0.27 -2.29 15.28
CA ASN A 143 0.47 -1.78 14.13
C ASN A 143 1.96 -2.15 14.18
N PHE A 144 2.55 -2.25 15.36
CA PHE A 144 3.97 -2.55 15.56
C PHE A 144 4.14 -3.79 16.45
N PRO A 145 4.00 -5.00 15.89
CA PRO A 145 4.04 -6.23 16.67
C PRO A 145 5.35 -6.44 17.45
N GLY A 146 6.48 -5.98 16.92
CA GLY A 146 7.78 -6.03 17.61
C GLY A 146 7.82 -5.16 18.86
N ILE A 147 7.20 -3.97 18.80
CA ILE A 147 7.06 -3.07 19.95
C ILE A 147 6.09 -3.67 20.98
N ALA A 148 4.97 -4.23 20.53
CA ALA A 148 4.03 -4.92 21.42
C ALA A 148 4.71 -6.06 22.18
N HIS A 149 5.49 -6.89 21.48
CA HIS A 149 6.28 -7.95 22.11
C HIS A 149 7.31 -7.38 23.10
N ALA A 150 7.99 -6.28 22.75
CA ALA A 150 8.93 -5.63 23.65
C ALA A 150 8.24 -5.10 24.91
N ASN A 151 7.05 -4.50 24.80
CA ASN A 151 6.26 -4.03 25.94
C ASN A 151 5.85 -5.16 26.87
N GLN A 152 5.47 -6.30 26.30
CA GLN A 152 4.96 -7.44 27.05
C GLN A 152 6.06 -8.26 27.74
N TYR A 153 7.23 -8.44 27.09
CA TYR A 153 8.26 -9.38 27.56
C TYR A 153 9.60 -8.72 27.85
N VAL A 154 10.11 -7.90 26.94
CA VAL A 154 11.47 -7.32 27.03
C VAL A 154 11.54 -6.23 28.12
N ASN A 155 10.60 -5.28 28.10
CA ASN A 155 10.60 -4.14 29.01
C ASN A 155 10.41 -4.55 30.49
N PRO A 156 9.51 -5.48 30.86
CA PRO A 156 9.42 -5.98 32.22
C PRO A 156 10.70 -6.67 32.70
N LEU A 157 11.29 -7.53 31.88
CA LEU A 157 12.55 -8.22 32.21
C LEU A 157 13.68 -7.20 32.42
N ASN A 158 13.81 -6.21 31.55
CA ASN A 158 14.79 -5.14 31.73
C ASN A 158 14.63 -4.39 33.06
N ARG A 159 13.38 -4.06 33.45
CA ARG A 159 13.14 -3.38 34.73
C ARG A 159 13.57 -4.24 35.91
N SER A 160 13.26 -5.53 35.88
CA SER A 160 13.68 -6.48 36.91
C SER A 160 15.20 -6.59 36.98
N LEU A 161 15.89 -6.74 35.85
CA LEU A 161 17.35 -6.83 35.80
C LEU A 161 18.05 -5.55 36.29
N LEU A 162 17.56 -4.37 35.92
CA LEU A 162 18.07 -3.11 36.45
C LEU A 162 17.87 -2.98 37.97
N GLN A 163 16.74 -3.47 38.50
CA GLN A 163 16.48 -3.46 39.94
C GLN A 163 17.44 -4.38 40.68
N LEU A 164 17.65 -5.61 40.19
CA LEU A 164 18.59 -6.57 40.78
C LEU A 164 20.02 -6.03 40.79
N ALA A 165 20.47 -5.42 39.69
CA ALA A 165 21.77 -4.76 39.67
C ALA A 165 21.87 -3.57 40.65
N THR A 166 20.75 -2.88 40.91
CA THR A 166 20.71 -1.79 41.90
C THR A 166 20.76 -2.34 43.33
N GLN A 167 20.09 -3.47 43.60
CA GLN A 167 20.15 -4.14 44.90
C GLN A 167 21.56 -4.62 45.23
N MET A 168 22.28 -5.21 44.25
CA MET A 168 23.68 -5.57 44.42
C MET A 168 24.55 -4.35 44.75
N ILE A 169 24.31 -3.19 44.11
CA ILE A 169 25.04 -1.95 44.40
C ILE A 169 24.74 -1.45 45.82
N GLU A 170 23.47 -1.49 46.24
CA GLU A 170 23.04 -1.05 47.56
C GLU A 170 23.66 -1.92 48.66
N SER A 171 23.61 -3.24 48.52
CA SER A 171 24.24 -4.19 49.45
C SER A 171 25.76 -3.97 49.52
N GLU A 172 26.41 -3.77 48.38
CA GLU A 172 27.86 -3.57 48.34
C GLU A 172 28.28 -2.24 48.98
N LEU A 173 27.49 -1.18 48.81
CA LEU A 173 27.76 0.11 49.45
C LEU A 173 27.73 0.01 50.98
N GLU A 174 26.80 -0.74 51.55
CA GLU A 174 26.71 -0.94 53.00
C GLU A 174 27.94 -1.65 53.57
N GLU A 175 28.46 -2.66 52.88
CA GLU A 175 29.67 -3.39 53.30
C GLU A 175 30.97 -2.62 53.01
N ALA A 176 30.99 -1.80 51.96
CA ALA A 176 32.14 -0.96 51.65
C ALA A 176 32.34 0.15 52.70
N GLU A 177 31.29 0.56 53.42
CA GLU A 177 31.33 1.49 54.54
C GLU A 177 32.02 0.86 55.77
N GLY A 178 33.35 0.84 55.76
CA GLY A 178 34.17 0.33 56.86
C GLY A 178 35.19 -0.74 56.45
N ALA A 179 35.19 -1.14 55.19
CA ALA A 179 36.19 -2.05 54.64
C ALA A 179 37.60 -1.41 54.66
N GLU A 180 38.57 -2.10 55.26
CA GLU A 180 39.98 -1.68 55.27
C GLU A 180 40.71 -2.04 53.96
N ASP A 181 40.16 -2.95 53.15
CA ASP A 181 40.71 -3.41 51.88
C ASP A 181 39.90 -2.93 50.67
N SER A 182 40.61 -2.74 49.56
CA SER A 182 40.12 -2.31 48.25
C SER A 182 39.25 -3.35 47.51
N SER A 183 39.15 -4.59 48.00
CA SER A 183 38.40 -5.67 47.36
C SER A 183 36.90 -5.40 47.23
N ARG A 184 36.26 -4.85 48.27
CA ARG A 184 34.84 -4.42 48.24
C ARG A 184 34.60 -3.32 47.21
N LEU A 185 35.49 -2.32 47.14
CA LEU A 185 35.43 -1.28 46.12
C LEU A 185 35.58 -1.84 44.69
N ALA A 186 36.38 -2.88 44.50
CA ALA A 186 36.53 -3.55 43.20
C ALA A 186 35.24 -4.30 42.79
N LEU A 187 34.56 -4.96 43.74
CA LEU A 187 33.27 -5.59 43.52
C LEU A 187 32.19 -4.55 43.19
N LEU A 188 32.13 -3.44 43.95
CA LEU A 188 31.24 -2.31 43.65
C LEU A 188 31.41 -1.79 42.22
N SER A 189 32.67 -1.66 41.78
CA SER A 189 32.99 -1.26 40.42
C SER A 189 32.51 -2.29 39.40
N ALA A 190 32.66 -3.58 39.67
CA ALA A 190 32.22 -4.66 38.78
C ALA A 190 30.69 -4.68 38.61
N VAL A 191 29.93 -4.52 39.71
CA VAL A 191 28.46 -4.45 39.67
C VAL A 191 27.99 -3.18 38.93
N ASN A 192 28.66 -2.04 39.12
CA ASN A 192 28.37 -0.83 38.36
C ASN A 192 28.61 -1.00 36.85
N GLU A 193 29.70 -1.67 36.46
CA GLU A 193 29.98 -1.99 35.06
C GLU A 193 28.94 -2.96 34.47
N LEU A 194 28.45 -3.94 35.25
CA LEU A 194 27.33 -4.79 34.86
C LEU A 194 26.07 -3.95 34.57
N ARG A 195 25.68 -3.08 35.50
CA ARG A 195 24.50 -2.21 35.35
C ARG A 195 24.63 -1.26 34.15
N TYR A 196 25.81 -0.69 33.94
CA TYR A 196 26.10 0.17 32.80
C TYR A 196 26.01 -0.61 31.48
N SER A 197 26.69 -1.77 31.39
CA SER A 197 26.64 -2.64 30.22
C SER A 197 25.21 -3.04 29.91
N TRP A 198 24.42 -3.41 30.92
CA TRP A 198 23.00 -3.72 30.75
C TRP A 198 22.19 -2.54 30.21
N SER A 199 22.46 -1.32 30.68
CA SER A 199 21.80 -0.12 30.16
C SER A 199 22.11 0.13 28.68
N THR A 200 23.33 -0.22 28.22
CA THR A 200 23.70 -0.10 26.80
C THR A 200 22.97 -1.10 25.91
N VAL A 201 22.71 -2.33 26.39
CA VAL A 201 21.85 -3.33 25.69
C VAL A 201 20.49 -2.72 25.34
N MET A 202 19.84 -2.09 26.32
CA MET A 202 18.56 -1.43 26.09
C MET A 202 18.65 -0.21 25.18
N GLY A 203 19.76 0.51 25.19
CA GLY A 203 20.05 1.56 24.20
C GLY A 203 19.99 1.03 22.78
N SER A 204 20.68 -0.08 22.51
CA SER A 204 20.68 -0.75 21.20
C SER A 204 19.31 -1.27 20.79
N ILE A 205 18.54 -1.87 21.72
CA ILE A 205 17.15 -2.32 21.44
C ILE A 205 16.27 -1.15 21.02
N ARG A 206 16.26 -0.04 21.78
CA ARG A 206 15.46 1.14 21.42
C ARG A 206 15.89 1.71 20.07
N GLY A 207 17.19 1.74 19.82
CA GLY A 207 17.76 2.13 18.54
C GLY A 207 17.31 1.24 17.38
N TYR A 208 17.32 -0.08 17.56
CA TYR A 208 16.85 -1.03 16.55
C TYR A 208 15.34 -0.89 16.30
N LEU A 209 14.54 -0.77 17.36
CA LEU A 209 13.09 -0.57 17.25
C LEU A 209 12.76 0.71 16.47
N ALA A 210 13.53 1.79 16.65
CA ALA A 210 13.34 3.06 15.98
C ALA A 210 13.82 3.05 14.51
N PHE A 211 15.01 2.50 14.24
CA PHE A 211 15.69 2.69 12.95
C PHE A 211 15.82 1.43 12.10
N ARG A 212 15.60 0.24 12.67
CA ARG A 212 15.65 -1.07 12.00
C ARG A 212 16.91 -1.30 11.15
N ASN A 213 18.05 -0.78 11.59
CA ASN A 213 19.30 -0.89 10.87
C ASN A 213 20.20 -1.99 11.47
N GLN A 214 21.10 -2.50 10.63
CA GLN A 214 22.00 -3.60 10.97
C GLN A 214 22.99 -3.23 12.07
N ALA A 215 23.49 -1.98 12.09
CA ALA A 215 24.43 -1.51 13.10
C ALA A 215 23.88 -1.66 14.53
N GLN A 216 22.58 -1.46 14.73
CA GLN A 216 21.97 -1.66 16.05
C GLN A 216 21.84 -3.12 16.46
N LEU A 217 21.74 -4.06 15.51
CA LEU A 217 21.79 -5.49 15.80
C LEU A 217 23.19 -5.95 16.17
N GLU A 218 24.20 -5.43 15.48
CA GLU A 218 25.62 -5.68 15.80
C GLU A 218 25.97 -5.13 17.18
N ASN A 219 25.57 -3.88 17.47
CA ASN A 219 25.73 -3.28 18.79
C ASN A 219 24.97 -4.08 19.88
N LEU A 220 23.77 -4.57 19.58
CA LEU A 220 23.00 -5.38 20.51
C LEU A 220 23.74 -6.68 20.85
N ALA A 221 24.24 -7.40 19.85
CA ALA A 221 25.01 -8.63 20.07
C ALA A 221 26.27 -8.36 20.91
N LEU A 222 27.03 -7.31 20.56
CA LEU A 222 28.23 -6.90 21.29
C LEU A 222 27.92 -6.54 22.75
N TYR A 223 26.86 -5.78 23.01
CA TYR A 223 26.51 -5.38 24.37
C TYR A 223 25.91 -6.52 25.19
N MET A 224 25.21 -7.47 24.55
CA MET A 224 24.76 -8.69 25.22
C MET A 224 25.94 -9.55 25.67
N GLU A 225 26.96 -9.70 24.82
CA GLU A 225 28.21 -10.40 25.16
C GLU A 225 28.95 -9.68 26.29
N ARG A 226 29.15 -8.37 26.18
CA ARG A 226 29.76 -7.57 27.25
C ARG A 226 29.01 -7.70 28.57
N ALA A 227 27.67 -7.67 28.55
CA ALA A 227 26.87 -7.84 29.77
C ALA A 227 27.10 -9.22 30.40
N ARG A 228 27.19 -10.28 29.58
CA ARG A 228 27.53 -11.63 30.04
C ARG A 228 28.92 -11.69 30.68
N GLU A 229 29.92 -11.07 30.06
CA GLU A 229 31.26 -11.00 30.64
C GLU A 229 31.25 -10.31 32.01
N GLN A 230 30.40 -9.29 32.21
CA GLN A 230 30.28 -8.64 33.52
C GLN A 230 29.54 -9.52 34.54
N ILE A 231 28.55 -10.32 34.13
CA ILE A 231 27.93 -11.34 34.99
C ILE A 231 28.99 -12.33 35.46
N ASP A 232 29.80 -12.86 34.54
CA ASP A 232 30.86 -13.82 34.86
C ASP A 232 31.91 -13.22 35.80
N LYS A 233 32.25 -11.93 35.62
CA LYS A 233 33.17 -11.20 36.52
C LYS A 233 32.63 -11.03 37.92
N VAL A 234 31.35 -10.66 38.08
CA VAL A 234 30.73 -10.55 39.42
C VAL A 234 30.63 -11.94 40.06
N SER A 235 30.23 -12.96 39.30
CA SER A 235 30.16 -14.34 39.77
C SER A 235 31.50 -14.89 40.27
N ALA A 236 32.62 -14.47 39.67
CA ALA A 236 33.96 -14.90 40.07
C ALA A 236 34.39 -14.46 41.48
N TYR A 237 33.68 -13.52 42.11
CA TYR A 237 33.91 -13.15 43.52
C TYR A 237 33.45 -14.25 44.49
N GLY A 238 32.56 -15.15 44.06
CA GLY A 238 32.18 -16.35 44.81
C GLY A 238 31.76 -16.04 46.25
N GLU A 239 32.44 -16.66 47.22
CA GLU A 239 32.16 -16.50 48.66
C GLU A 239 32.39 -15.07 49.20
N ALA A 240 32.97 -14.17 48.41
CA ALA A 240 33.10 -12.76 48.78
C ALA A 240 31.82 -11.93 48.53
N LEU A 241 30.83 -12.50 47.85
CA LEU A 241 29.51 -11.89 47.68
C LEU A 241 28.72 -11.96 48.99
N THR A 242 27.91 -10.94 49.27
CA THR A 242 26.90 -11.00 50.32
C THR A 242 25.78 -11.97 49.94
N PHE A 243 24.95 -12.35 50.92
CA PHE A 243 23.78 -13.17 50.64
C PHE A 243 22.81 -12.48 49.66
N GLU A 244 22.60 -11.17 49.85
CA GLU A 244 21.77 -10.34 48.98
C GLU A 244 22.35 -10.23 47.56
N GLU A 245 23.68 -10.11 47.43
CA GLU A 245 24.37 -10.07 46.14
C GLU A 245 24.29 -11.42 45.41
N GLU A 246 24.49 -12.53 46.12
CA GLU A 246 24.39 -13.89 45.56
C GLU A 246 22.97 -14.16 45.04
N GLU A 247 21.95 -13.87 45.85
CA GLU A 247 20.54 -14.05 45.45
C GLU A 247 20.19 -13.16 44.24
N ALA A 248 20.59 -11.88 44.29
CA ALA A 248 20.32 -10.95 43.20
C ALA A 248 21.05 -11.35 41.90
N LEU A 249 22.28 -11.86 41.99
CA LEU A 249 23.06 -12.34 40.84
C LEU A 249 22.46 -13.61 40.21
N GLU A 250 21.98 -14.55 41.02
CA GLU A 250 21.29 -15.75 40.53
C GLU A 250 20.01 -15.37 39.75
N GLN A 251 19.20 -14.48 40.34
CA GLN A 251 18.00 -13.96 39.68
C GLN A 251 18.34 -13.16 38.43
N PHE A 252 19.44 -12.37 38.45
CA PHE A 252 19.89 -11.61 37.29
C PHE A 252 20.29 -12.53 36.15
N THR A 253 21.05 -13.59 36.45
CA THR A 253 21.50 -14.58 35.46
C THR A 253 20.33 -15.31 34.82
N THR A 254 19.34 -15.70 35.62
CA THR A 254 18.10 -16.32 35.13
C THR A 254 17.29 -15.34 34.27
N GLY A 255 17.13 -14.10 34.72
CA GLY A 255 16.42 -13.06 33.98
C GLY A 255 17.13 -12.68 32.67
N TYR A 256 18.47 -12.70 32.64
CA TYR A 256 19.26 -12.47 31.43
C TYR A 256 18.96 -13.52 30.36
N ALA A 257 18.91 -14.80 30.74
CA ALA A 257 18.58 -15.88 29.79
C ALA A 257 17.15 -15.74 29.22
N ALA A 258 16.17 -15.39 30.07
CA ALA A 258 14.80 -15.12 29.63
C ALA A 258 14.74 -13.90 28.71
N PHE A 259 15.51 -12.85 29.03
CA PHE A 259 15.60 -11.65 28.22
C PHE A 259 16.22 -11.92 26.86
N ASP A 260 17.30 -12.72 26.79
CA ASP A 260 17.95 -13.08 25.54
C ASP A 260 16.99 -13.80 24.58
N GLN A 261 16.13 -14.67 25.11
CA GLN A 261 15.07 -15.29 24.31
C GLN A 261 14.02 -14.28 23.84
N ALA A 262 13.54 -13.41 24.73
CA ALA A 262 12.54 -12.40 24.40
C ALA A 262 13.06 -11.38 23.37
N GLN A 263 14.31 -10.91 23.51
CA GLN A 263 14.89 -9.96 22.56
C GLN A 263 15.11 -10.59 21.19
N LYS A 264 15.53 -11.86 21.11
CA LYS A 264 15.64 -12.57 19.82
C LYS A 264 14.29 -12.67 19.13
N LYS A 265 13.22 -12.97 19.88
CA LYS A 265 11.87 -13.02 19.32
C LYS A 265 11.38 -11.64 18.87
N MET A 266 11.69 -10.59 19.63
CA MET A 266 11.45 -9.20 19.23
C MET A 266 12.14 -8.86 17.92
N VAL A 267 13.43 -9.21 17.78
CA VAL A 267 14.21 -8.97 16.55
C VAL A 267 13.62 -9.72 15.36
N GLU A 268 13.20 -10.98 15.54
CA GLU A 268 12.54 -11.77 14.49
C GLU A 268 11.25 -11.08 14.00
N ILE A 269 10.39 -10.66 14.94
CA ILE A 269 9.11 -10.02 14.61
C ILE A 269 9.35 -8.66 13.94
N HIS A 270 10.21 -7.81 14.52
CA HIS A 270 10.48 -6.45 14.05
C HIS A 270 11.36 -6.40 12.79
N GLY A 271 12.12 -7.47 12.54
CA GLY A 271 12.91 -7.66 11.32
C GLY A 271 12.08 -8.14 10.14
N SER A 272 10.89 -8.71 10.37
CA SER A 272 10.05 -9.28 9.31
C SER A 272 9.45 -8.23 8.36
N ASP A 273 8.91 -8.70 7.22
CA ASP A 273 8.10 -7.86 6.32
C ASP A 273 6.83 -7.30 6.99
N ARG A 274 6.37 -7.95 8.07
CA ARG A 274 5.21 -7.58 8.88
C ARG A 274 5.57 -6.74 10.09
N TRP A 275 6.78 -6.17 10.16
CA TRP A 275 7.21 -5.30 11.26
C TRP A 275 6.24 -4.13 11.53
N ARG A 276 5.57 -3.66 10.47
CA ARG A 276 4.52 -2.65 10.52
C ARG A 276 3.31 -3.13 9.72
N THR A 277 2.23 -3.46 10.43
CA THR A 277 1.06 -4.15 9.90
C THR A 277 0.37 -3.35 8.81
N ASP A 278 0.14 -2.05 9.02
CA ASP A 278 -0.53 -1.18 8.03
C ASP A 278 0.24 -1.12 6.69
N VAL A 279 1.56 -1.00 6.72
CA VAL A 279 2.43 -0.98 5.53
C VAL A 279 2.41 -2.33 4.82
N TRP A 280 2.46 -3.43 5.58
CA TRP A 280 2.37 -4.76 5.00
C TRP A 280 1.03 -4.97 4.28
N LEU A 281 -0.09 -4.62 4.92
CA LEU A 281 -1.44 -4.69 4.32
C LEU A 281 -1.53 -3.83 3.04
N ILE A 282 -0.97 -2.61 3.07
CA ILE A 282 -0.93 -1.75 1.89
C ILE A 282 -0.18 -2.43 0.75
N LYS A 283 1.04 -2.92 0.99
CA LYS A 283 1.88 -3.49 -0.07
C LYS A 283 1.32 -4.81 -0.62
N SER A 284 0.84 -5.68 0.27
CA SER A 284 0.47 -7.05 -0.07
C SER A 284 -0.97 -7.18 -0.58
N GLN A 285 -1.90 -6.36 -0.09
CA GLN A 285 -3.33 -6.55 -0.35
C GLN A 285 -3.99 -5.34 -1.04
N ILE A 286 -3.60 -4.11 -0.67
CA ILE A 286 -4.19 -2.91 -1.25
C ILE A 286 -3.53 -2.54 -2.58
N SER A 287 -2.19 -2.54 -2.67
CA SER A 287 -1.43 -2.13 -3.87
C SER A 287 -1.73 -2.98 -5.12
N PRO A 288 -1.94 -4.32 -5.03
CA PRO A 288 -2.35 -5.11 -6.19
C PRO A 288 -3.64 -4.61 -6.86
N ILE A 289 -4.59 -4.11 -6.08
CA ILE A 289 -5.84 -3.49 -6.58
C ILE A 289 -5.51 -2.28 -7.48
N TYR A 290 -4.40 -1.59 -7.23
CA TYR A 290 -3.95 -0.44 -8.01
C TYR A 290 -3.15 -0.83 -9.24
N SER A 291 -2.36 -1.90 -9.19
CA SER A 291 -1.66 -2.39 -10.37
C SER A 291 -2.64 -2.81 -11.48
N LYS A 292 -3.85 -3.25 -11.08
CA LYS A 292 -4.97 -3.50 -12.00
C LYS A 292 -5.74 -2.24 -12.42
N ARG A 293 -5.53 -1.09 -11.78
CA ARG A 293 -6.10 0.22 -12.15
C ARG A 293 -5.66 0.70 -13.53
N GLN A 294 -4.53 0.19 -14.04
CA GLN A 294 -4.15 0.32 -15.45
C GLN A 294 -5.32 -0.08 -16.37
N ARG A 295 -6.11 -1.11 -16.00
CA ARG A 295 -7.26 -1.61 -16.77
C ARG A 295 -8.42 -0.61 -16.85
N ILE A 296 -8.67 0.17 -15.79
CA ILE A 296 -9.73 1.21 -15.78
C ILE A 296 -9.34 2.38 -16.68
N ARG A 297 -8.08 2.84 -16.59
CA ARG A 297 -7.53 3.84 -17.53
C ARG A 297 -7.52 3.32 -18.96
N THR A 298 -7.28 2.02 -19.15
CA THR A 298 -7.36 1.36 -20.45
C THR A 298 -8.79 1.38 -21.00
N LEU A 299 -9.82 1.17 -20.16
CA LEU A 299 -11.21 1.28 -20.58
C LEU A 299 -11.53 2.71 -21.07
N ALA A 300 -11.15 3.74 -20.30
CA ALA A 300 -11.32 5.14 -20.71
C ALA A 300 -10.56 5.47 -22.01
N ALA A 301 -9.33 4.97 -22.18
CA ALA A 301 -8.52 5.16 -23.38
C ALA A 301 -9.07 4.42 -24.60
N ILE A 302 -9.57 3.19 -24.45
CA ILE A 302 -10.21 2.42 -25.53
C ILE A 302 -11.48 3.13 -26.00
N VAL A 303 -12.32 3.59 -25.06
CA VAL A 303 -13.54 4.33 -25.41
C VAL A 303 -13.19 5.64 -26.12
N THR A 304 -12.12 6.33 -25.70
CA THR A 304 -11.63 7.57 -26.33
C THR A 304 -11.00 7.34 -27.72
N LEU A 305 -10.25 6.25 -27.92
CA LEU A 305 -9.71 5.86 -29.23
C LEU A 305 -10.82 5.46 -30.21
N CYS A 306 -11.89 4.83 -29.72
CA CYS A 306 -13.10 4.54 -30.49
C CYS A 306 -13.89 5.80 -30.88
N LEU A 307 -13.77 6.91 -30.14
CA LEU A 307 -14.35 8.22 -30.49
C LEU A 307 -13.60 8.89 -31.67
N LEU A 308 -12.33 8.57 -31.89
CA LEU A 308 -11.47 9.17 -32.92
C LEU A 308 -11.47 8.44 -34.29
N HIS A 309 -12.38 7.47 -34.52
CA HIS A 309 -12.46 6.71 -35.78
C HIS A 309 -11.17 5.97 -36.18
N VAL A 310 -10.30 5.62 -35.21
CA VAL A 310 -9.11 4.81 -35.50
C VAL A 310 -9.54 3.35 -35.72
N PRO A 311 -9.23 2.71 -36.87
CA PRO A 311 -9.59 1.32 -37.14
C PRO A 311 -9.05 0.39 -36.04
N TRP A 312 -9.87 -0.54 -35.57
CA TRP A 312 -9.59 -1.45 -34.45
C TRP A 312 -8.22 -2.17 -34.55
N GLN A 313 -7.78 -2.53 -35.78
CA GLN A 313 -6.46 -3.11 -36.05
C GLN A 313 -5.28 -2.14 -35.83
N GLN A 314 -5.45 -0.83 -36.04
CA GLN A 314 -4.40 0.16 -35.77
C GLN A 314 -4.30 0.46 -34.27
N SER A 315 -5.42 0.48 -33.55
CA SER A 315 -5.48 0.63 -32.10
C SER A 315 -4.82 -0.56 -31.38
N PHE A 316 -5.01 -1.79 -31.89
CA PHE A 316 -4.38 -3.00 -31.36
C PHE A 316 -2.85 -3.06 -31.59
N ASN A 317 -2.36 -2.50 -32.70
CA ASN A 317 -0.91 -2.39 -32.96
C ASN A 317 -0.24 -1.28 -32.14
N LEU A 318 -0.95 -0.17 -31.86
CA LEU A 318 -0.50 0.82 -30.88
C LEU A 318 -0.45 0.22 -29.46
N PHE A 319 -1.45 -0.60 -29.12
CA PHE A 319 -1.54 -1.35 -27.85
C PHE A 319 -0.32 -2.25 -27.60
N GLN A 320 0.17 -3.00 -28.59
CA GLN A 320 1.41 -3.79 -28.44
C GLN A 320 2.68 -2.93 -28.29
N ARG A 321 2.68 -1.71 -28.84
CA ARG A 321 3.82 -0.77 -28.74
C ARG A 321 3.87 -0.01 -27.43
N ILE A 322 2.71 0.40 -26.89
CA ILE A 322 2.62 1.11 -25.59
C ILE A 322 2.87 0.13 -24.44
N GLY A 323 2.27 -1.07 -24.48
CA GLY A 323 2.52 -2.12 -23.48
C GLY A 323 3.98 -2.60 -23.42
N ARG A 324 4.77 -2.47 -24.51
CA ARG A 324 6.21 -2.77 -24.50
C ARG A 324 7.09 -1.62 -24.00
N ARG A 325 6.67 -0.36 -24.15
CA ARG A 325 7.47 0.79 -23.70
C ARG A 325 7.39 1.01 -22.21
N ASP A 326 6.22 0.79 -21.61
CA ASP A 326 6.04 0.99 -20.17
C ASP A 326 6.70 -0.11 -19.32
N VAL A 327 6.95 -1.30 -19.90
CA VAL A 327 7.72 -2.38 -19.24
C VAL A 327 9.23 -2.10 -19.25
N LEU A 328 9.73 -1.41 -20.28
CA LEU A 328 11.17 -1.08 -20.41
C LEU A 328 11.59 0.13 -19.58
N GLN A 329 10.66 1.00 -19.19
CA GLN A 329 10.97 2.20 -18.40
C GLN A 329 10.99 1.96 -16.88
N TYR A 330 10.65 0.74 -16.44
CA TYR A 330 10.72 0.29 -15.03
C TYR A 330 11.74 -0.85 -14.83
N MET A 331 12.59 -1.15 -15.82
CA MET A 331 13.72 -2.09 -15.73
C MET A 331 15.10 -1.41 -15.88
N MET A 332 15.18 -0.11 -15.60
CA MET A 332 16.41 0.64 -15.29
C MET A 332 16.21 1.40 -13.98
#